data_AF-A0AA91FUK9-F1
#
_entry.id   AF-A0AA91FUK9-F1
#
_cell.length_a   1.000
_cell.length_b   1.000
_cell.length_c   1.000
_cell.angle_alpha   90.00
_cell.angle_beta   90.00
_cell.angle_gamma   90.00
#
_symmetry.space_group_name_H-M   'P 1'
#
loop_
_entity.id
_entity.type
_entity.pdbx_description
1 polymer ?
#
loop_
_entity_poly.entity_id
_entity_poly.type
_entity_poly.pdbx_seq_one_letter_code
_entity_poly.pdbx_strand_id
1 'polypeptide(L)'
;MDFLRNKKYNIVLIGESHFIMKNGFQSGLESEITNVFNLSLGASPAIQSLYEIIRNRSIFMEADLIIFGSNTVDVIQYNSLQLLPISIQVINWVYEELFFFRKKIFVFIAPNFQNLNQECVKQINYHHRKLCLYYGYNFIDMHDYYIENKLQAFQKIRDGAHDFNFIMRELGKNIIKNIDFFHLPLSSSIHNSNPNFRIFTFNDEIKNEIKKNSLYCEKIFPLESVFKLEKYIHYTPIGIHTWNSERNNNRQISIVNDVDTIKVFPKHPWMQFLDFYDRKFKITKDTKIVFTHKTNFIALFLADLNNKPKVEKIPDIFFENELKEKYNFNHLIPPIKWYKEIIDEYCGIVDPRKLAPLQNRINTLYSTVSLLEQDNIFLKKTLNSLSIKKLEIKTNSAKTRIQNQLSYKLGQAMIVNSKSFLGYIRMPFVLSYIYDKHKQEQKIYQEKIKKDPSLKLPSLESYPDYKEALKEKECFTYKLGKALIQANKTWYGGGYIKLLFEIRKLKRVIERK
;
A
#
# COMPACT_ATOMS: atom_id res chain seq x y z
N MET A 1 32.63 14.07 -49.76
CA MET A 1 32.21 15.47 -49.59
C MET A 1 30.89 15.47 -48.85
N ASP A 2 30.98 15.55 -47.52
CA ASP A 2 29.84 15.59 -46.62
C ASP A 2 29.20 16.98 -46.66
N PHE A 3 28.14 17.14 -47.44
CA PHE A 3 27.15 18.18 -47.15
C PHE A 3 26.26 17.67 -46.01
N LEU A 4 26.79 17.65 -44.79
CA LEU A 4 25.98 17.53 -43.58
C LEU A 4 25.06 18.75 -43.53
N ARG A 5 23.83 18.58 -44.03
CA ARG A 5 22.73 19.49 -43.78
C ARG A 5 22.55 19.55 -42.27
N ASN A 6 23.02 20.62 -41.63
CA ASN A 6 22.55 21.03 -40.31
C ASN A 6 21.10 21.51 -40.42
N LYS A 7 20.20 20.61 -40.84
CA LYS A 7 18.77 20.89 -40.93
C LYS A 7 18.22 20.83 -39.53
N LYS A 8 17.84 21.99 -39.00
CA LYS A 8 17.16 22.10 -37.71
C LYS A 8 15.70 21.66 -37.89
N TYR A 9 15.28 20.63 -37.17
CA TYR A 9 13.91 20.13 -37.22
C TYR A 9 13.04 20.70 -36.10
N ASN A 10 11.82 21.12 -36.42
CA ASN A 10 10.78 21.45 -35.45
C ASN A 10 9.96 20.20 -35.13
N ILE A 11 10.08 19.70 -33.90
CA ILE A 11 9.41 18.49 -33.44
C ILE A 11 8.36 18.87 -32.39
N VAL A 12 7.15 18.34 -32.53
CA VAL A 12 6.09 18.49 -31.53
C VAL A 12 5.89 17.17 -30.80
N LEU A 13 5.94 17.17 -29.47
CA LEU A 13 5.59 16.03 -28.62
C LEU A 13 4.26 16.29 -27.93
N ILE A 14 3.35 15.31 -27.98
CA ILE A 14 2.03 15.46 -27.36
C ILE A 14 1.41 14.15 -26.88
N GLY A 15 0.77 14.21 -25.69
CA GLY A 15 -0.05 13.17 -25.09
C GLY A 15 0.63 12.34 -23.99
N GLU A 16 1.44 11.34 -24.35
CA GLU A 16 2.00 10.37 -23.39
C GLU A 16 2.87 10.99 -22.27
N SER A 17 2.73 10.45 -21.04
CA SER A 17 3.60 10.79 -19.91
C SER A 17 5.07 10.40 -20.15
N HIS A 18 5.31 9.43 -21.02
CA HIS A 18 6.64 9.04 -21.51
C HIS A 18 7.46 10.23 -22.06
N PHE A 19 6.79 11.20 -22.67
CA PHE A 19 7.45 12.33 -23.33
C PHE A 19 7.94 13.41 -22.35
N ILE A 20 7.44 13.40 -21.12
CA ILE A 20 7.73 14.44 -20.09
C ILE A 20 9.01 14.11 -19.30
N MET A 21 9.50 12.89 -19.42
CA MET A 21 10.60 12.40 -18.62
C MET A 21 11.95 13.02 -19.03
N LYS A 22 12.56 13.76 -18.10
CA LYS A 22 13.78 14.56 -18.33
C LYS A 22 14.91 13.85 -19.08
N ASN A 23 15.23 12.60 -18.70
CA ASN A 23 16.33 11.81 -19.30
C ASN A 23 15.82 10.69 -20.23
N GLY A 24 14.58 10.83 -20.71
CA GLY A 24 13.88 9.84 -21.53
C GLY A 24 13.80 10.25 -23.00
N PHE A 25 12.59 10.16 -23.56
CA PHE A 25 12.33 10.29 -24.99
C PHE A 25 12.81 11.61 -25.60
N GLN A 26 12.44 12.75 -24.99
CA GLN A 26 12.84 14.08 -25.47
C GLN A 26 14.36 14.23 -25.53
N SER A 27 15.09 13.77 -24.50
CA SER A 27 16.56 13.84 -24.50
C SER A 27 17.21 13.04 -25.64
N GLY A 28 16.51 12.05 -26.19
CA GLY A 28 16.95 11.32 -27.37
C GLY A 28 16.78 12.13 -28.66
N LEU A 29 15.66 12.85 -28.79
CA LEU A 29 15.38 13.72 -29.95
C LEU A 29 16.32 14.92 -30.00
N GLU A 30 16.68 15.46 -28.83
CA GLU A 30 17.62 16.59 -28.67
C GLU A 30 19.08 16.20 -28.92
N SER A 31 19.38 14.94 -29.29
CA SER A 31 20.73 14.52 -29.67
C SER A 31 21.19 15.07 -31.03
N GLU A 32 20.25 15.51 -31.86
CA GLU A 32 20.49 16.21 -33.12
C GLU A 32 20.06 17.68 -32.97
N ILE A 33 20.44 18.57 -33.91
CA ILE A 33 20.00 19.97 -33.90
C ILE A 33 18.47 20.02 -34.12
N THR A 34 17.71 20.05 -33.04
CA THR A 34 16.24 20.04 -33.06
C THR A 34 15.68 21.12 -32.15
N ASN A 35 14.47 21.54 -32.46
CA ASN A 35 13.64 22.38 -31.61
C ASN A 35 12.43 21.55 -31.19
N VAL A 36 12.37 21.16 -29.92
CA VAL A 36 11.32 20.29 -29.40
C VAL A 36 10.29 21.12 -28.63
N PHE A 37 9.07 21.17 -29.16
CA PHE A 37 7.91 21.72 -28.48
C PHE A 37 7.17 20.60 -27.76
N ASN A 38 7.36 20.49 -26.44
CA ASN A 38 6.70 19.47 -25.64
C ASN A 38 5.40 20.01 -25.02
N LEU A 39 4.27 19.54 -25.56
CA LEU A 39 2.92 19.90 -25.13
C LEU A 39 2.25 18.74 -24.36
N SER A 40 2.99 17.68 -24.03
CA SER A 40 2.47 16.57 -23.24
C SER A 40 2.21 16.99 -21.80
N LEU A 41 1.12 16.47 -21.22
CA LEU A 41 0.81 16.63 -19.81
C LEU A 41 0.64 15.26 -19.15
N GLY A 42 1.28 15.09 -17.98
CA GLY A 42 1.33 13.79 -17.30
C GLY A 42 -0.08 13.35 -16.87
N ALA A 43 -0.35 12.06 -17.00
CA ALA A 43 -1.64 11.47 -16.64
C ALA A 43 -2.85 12.18 -17.28
N SER A 44 -2.69 12.68 -18.52
CA SER A 44 -3.78 13.25 -19.31
C SER A 44 -4.07 12.40 -20.56
N PRO A 45 -5.34 12.14 -20.90
CA PRO A 45 -5.74 11.28 -22.01
C PRO A 45 -5.76 12.07 -23.33
N ALA A 46 -6.22 11.45 -24.42
CA ALA A 46 -6.31 12.10 -25.75
C ALA A 46 -7.06 13.46 -25.75
N ILE A 47 -7.99 13.70 -24.81
CA ILE A 47 -8.74 14.97 -24.75
C ILE A 47 -7.84 16.18 -24.45
N GLN A 48 -6.77 15.96 -23.69
CA GLN A 48 -5.76 17.00 -23.45
C GLN A 48 -4.94 17.24 -24.71
N SER A 49 -4.62 16.19 -25.46
CA SER A 49 -3.92 16.33 -26.73
C SER A 49 -4.74 17.14 -27.73
N LEU A 50 -6.04 16.85 -27.85
CA LEU A 50 -6.95 17.62 -28.68
C LEU A 50 -6.98 19.10 -28.27
N TYR A 51 -7.07 19.38 -26.97
CA TYR A 51 -7.04 20.75 -26.44
C TYR A 51 -5.75 21.49 -26.84
N GLU A 52 -4.57 20.89 -26.69
CA GLU A 52 -3.31 21.54 -27.03
C GLU A 52 -3.10 21.70 -28.54
N ILE A 53 -3.64 20.79 -29.36
CA ILE A 53 -3.67 20.94 -30.82
C ILE A 53 -4.44 22.20 -31.22
N ILE A 54 -5.64 22.40 -30.65
CA ILE A 54 -6.46 23.58 -30.94
C ILE A 54 -5.81 24.85 -30.38
N ARG A 55 -5.28 24.79 -29.15
CA ARG A 55 -4.68 25.92 -28.46
C ARG A 55 -3.41 26.45 -29.13
N ASN A 56 -2.55 25.54 -29.60
CA ASN A 56 -1.21 25.87 -30.12
C ASN A 56 -1.10 25.59 -31.63
N ARG A 57 -2.20 25.76 -32.37
CA ARG A 57 -2.32 25.37 -33.78
C ARG A 57 -1.15 25.85 -34.67
N SER A 58 -0.59 27.03 -34.42
CA SER A 58 0.57 27.56 -35.15
C SER A 58 1.81 26.67 -35.03
N ILE A 59 2.10 26.14 -33.83
CA ILE A 59 3.24 25.25 -33.59
C ILE A 59 3.11 23.98 -34.46
N PHE A 60 1.92 23.42 -34.57
CA PHE A 60 1.65 22.25 -35.41
C PHE A 60 1.77 22.55 -36.92
N MET A 61 1.40 23.75 -37.35
CA MET A 61 1.58 24.18 -38.75
C MET A 61 3.06 24.34 -39.12
N GLU A 62 3.93 24.66 -38.16
CA GLU A 62 5.37 24.83 -38.35
C GLU A 62 6.19 23.55 -38.12
N ALA A 63 5.56 22.49 -37.62
CA ALA A 63 6.22 21.23 -37.33
C ALA A 63 6.75 20.53 -38.60
N ASP A 64 7.92 19.90 -38.48
CA ASP A 64 8.46 18.92 -39.43
C ASP A 64 7.97 17.51 -39.10
N LEU A 65 7.79 17.22 -37.80
CA LEU A 65 7.30 15.96 -37.28
C LEU A 65 6.43 16.21 -36.03
N ILE A 66 5.28 15.55 -35.98
CA ILE A 66 4.43 15.51 -34.79
C ILE A 66 4.46 14.09 -34.24
N ILE A 67 4.88 13.94 -32.98
CA ILE A 67 4.91 12.66 -32.28
C ILE A 67 3.77 12.64 -31.26
N PHE A 68 2.84 11.71 -31.45
CA PHE A 68 1.63 11.57 -30.66
C PHE A 68 1.55 10.19 -30.01
N GLY A 69 1.04 10.14 -28.78
CA GLY A 69 0.56 8.90 -28.17
C GLY A 69 -0.42 9.22 -27.06
N SER A 70 -1.30 8.29 -26.72
CA SER A 70 -2.24 8.48 -25.60
C SER A 70 -2.76 7.18 -24.97
N ASN A 71 -2.39 6.03 -25.54
CA ASN A 71 -3.05 4.76 -25.27
C ASN A 71 -2.97 4.33 -23.79
N THR A 72 -1.89 4.66 -23.08
CA THR A 72 -1.77 4.27 -21.67
C THR A 72 -2.78 5.01 -20.80
N VAL A 73 -2.85 6.33 -20.96
CA VAL A 73 -3.69 7.18 -20.11
C VAL A 73 -5.16 7.10 -20.51
N ASP A 74 -5.46 6.92 -21.79
CA ASP A 74 -6.82 6.62 -22.24
C ASP A 74 -7.37 5.37 -21.54
N VAL A 75 -6.59 4.29 -21.45
CA VAL A 75 -7.05 3.10 -20.72
C VAL A 75 -7.14 3.36 -19.22
N ILE A 76 -6.19 4.07 -18.60
CA ILE A 76 -6.24 4.40 -17.16
C ILE A 76 -7.53 5.17 -16.83
N GLN A 77 -7.90 6.13 -17.68
CA GLN A 77 -9.01 7.03 -17.42
C GLN A 77 -10.36 6.45 -17.81
N TYR A 78 -10.43 5.72 -18.92
CA TYR A 78 -11.65 5.10 -19.44
C TYR A 78 -11.61 3.57 -19.30
N ASN A 79 -11.23 3.10 -18.11
CA ASN A 79 -10.95 1.69 -17.80
C ASN A 79 -12.21 0.78 -17.70
N SER A 80 -13.26 1.07 -18.47
CA SER A 80 -14.48 0.27 -18.54
C SER A 80 -15.10 0.33 -19.94
N LEU A 81 -15.77 -0.75 -20.34
CA LEU A 81 -16.45 -0.83 -21.65
C LEU A 81 -17.57 0.21 -21.81
N GLN A 82 -18.11 0.74 -20.71
CA GLN A 82 -19.11 1.82 -20.75
C GLN A 82 -18.49 3.18 -21.10
N LEU A 83 -17.27 3.45 -20.62
CA LEU A 83 -16.57 4.72 -20.84
C LEU A 83 -15.73 4.70 -22.12
N LEU A 84 -15.34 3.52 -22.58
CA LEU A 84 -14.51 3.32 -23.76
C LEU A 84 -15.00 4.05 -25.03
N PRO A 85 -16.31 4.11 -25.35
CA PRO A 85 -16.79 4.86 -26.51
C PRO A 85 -16.45 6.36 -26.46
N ILE A 86 -16.37 6.95 -25.25
CA ILE A 86 -15.98 8.35 -25.07
C ILE A 86 -14.50 8.53 -25.43
N SER A 87 -13.63 7.63 -24.98
CA SER A 87 -12.21 7.63 -25.34
C SER A 87 -12.01 7.49 -26.85
N ILE A 88 -12.64 6.48 -27.47
CA ILE A 88 -12.57 6.23 -28.92
C ILE A 88 -13.00 7.44 -29.72
N GLN A 89 -14.08 8.12 -29.30
CA GLN A 89 -14.55 9.33 -29.95
C GLN A 89 -13.50 10.45 -29.92
N VAL A 90 -12.87 10.67 -28.77
CA VAL A 90 -11.84 11.70 -28.63
C VAL A 90 -10.58 11.35 -29.42
N ILE A 91 -10.17 10.08 -29.40
CA ILE A 91 -9.03 9.60 -30.20
C ILE A 91 -9.31 9.86 -31.69
N ASN A 92 -10.52 9.55 -32.19
CA ASN A 92 -10.89 9.88 -33.58
C ASN A 92 -10.71 11.37 -33.88
N TRP A 93 -11.17 12.24 -32.97
CA TRP A 93 -11.03 13.69 -33.16
C TRP A 93 -9.57 14.14 -33.25
N VAL A 94 -8.70 13.59 -32.40
CA VAL A 94 -7.26 13.89 -32.42
C VAL A 94 -6.64 13.46 -33.75
N TYR A 95 -6.89 12.21 -34.18
CA TYR A 95 -6.31 11.71 -35.43
C TYR A 95 -6.79 12.52 -36.63
N GLU A 96 -8.05 12.92 -36.65
CA GLU A 96 -8.60 13.75 -37.72
C GLU A 96 -8.00 15.18 -37.72
N GLU A 97 -7.85 15.84 -36.56
CA GLU A 97 -7.17 17.13 -36.50
C GLU A 97 -5.71 17.04 -36.99
N LEU A 98 -4.99 15.99 -36.57
CA LEU A 98 -3.61 15.76 -37.01
C LEU A 98 -3.50 15.60 -38.53
N PHE A 99 -4.51 14.99 -39.17
CA PHE A 99 -4.50 14.69 -40.60
C PHE A 99 -4.48 15.97 -41.43
N PHE A 100 -5.26 16.96 -41.02
CA PHE A 100 -5.42 18.22 -41.75
C PHE A 100 -4.21 19.15 -41.68
N PHE A 101 -3.24 18.93 -40.78
CA PHE A 101 -1.97 19.65 -40.82
C PHE A 101 -1.07 19.23 -41.98
N ARG A 102 -1.30 18.04 -42.57
CA ARG A 102 -0.50 17.49 -43.68
C ARG A 102 1.00 17.43 -43.37
N LYS A 103 1.33 17.05 -42.13
CA LYS A 103 2.71 16.88 -41.62
C LYS A 103 3.04 15.41 -41.43
N LYS A 104 4.33 15.08 -41.30
CA LYS A 104 4.75 13.75 -40.86
C LYS A 104 4.20 13.53 -39.44
N ILE A 105 3.38 12.50 -39.27
CA ILE A 105 2.84 12.09 -37.98
C ILE A 105 3.51 10.78 -37.58
N PHE A 106 3.94 10.69 -36.34
CA PHE A 106 4.52 9.49 -35.74
C PHE A 106 3.73 9.11 -34.49
N VAL A 107 3.06 7.97 -34.52
CA VAL A 107 2.25 7.48 -33.41
C VAL A 107 3.06 6.50 -32.56
N PHE A 108 3.14 6.79 -31.28
CA PHE A 108 3.74 5.93 -30.27
C PHE A 108 2.64 5.18 -29.52
N ILE A 109 2.52 3.87 -29.77
CA ILE A 109 1.66 2.98 -28.99
C ILE A 109 2.53 2.38 -27.89
N ALA A 110 2.38 2.95 -26.69
CA ALA A 110 3.20 2.62 -25.53
C ALA A 110 2.84 1.23 -24.95
N PRO A 111 3.81 0.53 -24.33
CA PRO A 111 3.50 -0.71 -23.65
C PRO A 111 2.69 -0.43 -22.38
N ASN A 112 1.52 -1.06 -22.27
CA ASN A 112 0.65 -0.95 -21.11
C ASN A 112 0.38 -2.32 -20.49
N PHE A 113 1.13 -2.70 -19.45
CA PHE A 113 0.95 -3.97 -18.73
C PHE A 113 0.51 -3.76 -17.27
N GLN A 114 -0.07 -2.60 -16.98
CA GLN A 114 -0.70 -2.31 -15.70
C GLN A 114 -1.88 -3.26 -15.42
N ASN A 115 -2.31 -3.33 -14.16
CA ASN A 115 -3.48 -4.11 -13.76
C ASN A 115 -4.79 -3.37 -14.12
N LEU A 116 -5.05 -3.25 -15.42
CA LEU A 116 -6.21 -2.57 -16.01
C LEU A 116 -7.12 -3.56 -16.74
N ASN A 117 -8.28 -3.09 -17.20
CA ASN A 117 -9.21 -3.88 -18.00
C ASN A 117 -8.54 -4.24 -19.34
N GLN A 118 -8.19 -5.52 -19.49
CA GLN A 118 -7.43 -6.01 -20.64
C GLN A 118 -8.19 -5.85 -21.96
N GLU A 119 -9.52 -5.89 -21.93
CA GLU A 119 -10.32 -5.65 -23.13
C GLU A 119 -10.26 -4.18 -23.55
N CYS A 120 -10.23 -3.24 -22.60
CA CYS A 120 -10.00 -1.82 -22.90
C CYS A 120 -8.60 -1.59 -23.49
N VAL A 121 -7.55 -2.21 -22.94
CA VAL A 121 -6.19 -2.16 -23.50
C VAL A 121 -6.18 -2.65 -24.96
N LYS A 122 -6.77 -3.82 -25.20
CA LYS A 122 -6.83 -4.43 -26.52
C LYS A 122 -7.57 -3.55 -27.52
N GLN A 123 -8.74 -3.02 -27.16
CA GLN A 123 -9.55 -2.20 -28.05
C GLN A 123 -8.91 -0.84 -28.34
N ILE A 124 -8.33 -0.16 -27.35
CA ILE A 124 -7.61 1.10 -27.56
C ILE A 124 -6.41 0.90 -28.48
N ASN A 125 -5.55 -0.09 -28.20
CA ASN A 125 -4.37 -0.36 -29.04
C ASN A 125 -4.75 -0.79 -30.46
N TYR A 126 -5.79 -1.62 -30.61
CA TYR A 126 -6.36 -1.94 -31.92
C TYR A 126 -6.83 -0.68 -32.65
N HIS A 127 -7.55 0.20 -31.96
CA HIS A 127 -8.07 1.43 -32.54
C HIS A 127 -6.96 2.37 -33.01
N HIS A 128 -5.91 2.58 -32.21
CA HIS A 128 -4.73 3.34 -32.63
C HIS A 128 -4.09 2.76 -33.90
N ARG A 129 -3.86 1.44 -33.96
CA ARG A 129 -3.31 0.78 -35.16
C ARG A 129 -4.21 0.98 -36.38
N LYS A 130 -5.52 0.80 -36.22
CA LYS A 130 -6.53 1.01 -37.28
C LYS A 130 -6.46 2.43 -37.84
N LEU A 131 -6.41 3.43 -36.97
CA LEU A 131 -6.35 4.83 -37.38
C LEU A 131 -5.01 5.21 -38.02
N CYS A 132 -3.89 4.63 -37.57
CA CYS A 132 -2.59 4.85 -38.22
C CYS A 132 -2.63 4.40 -39.69
N LEU A 133 -3.24 3.26 -39.98
CA LEU A 133 -3.36 2.79 -41.36
C LEU A 133 -4.38 3.59 -42.17
N TYR A 134 -5.51 3.94 -41.56
CA TYR A 134 -6.55 4.74 -42.24
C TYR A 134 -6.03 6.11 -42.69
N TYR A 135 -5.24 6.79 -41.85
CA TYR A 135 -4.70 8.11 -42.16
C TYR A 135 -3.28 8.10 -42.79
N GLY A 136 -2.60 6.95 -42.79
CA GLY A 136 -1.21 6.83 -43.26
C GLY A 136 -0.18 7.44 -42.30
N TYR A 137 -0.33 7.19 -41.00
CA TYR A 137 0.62 7.64 -39.99
C TYR A 137 1.69 6.60 -39.75
N ASN A 138 2.93 7.05 -39.67
CA ASN A 138 4.05 6.26 -39.20
C ASN A 138 3.77 5.88 -37.75
N PHE A 139 4.06 4.65 -37.34
CA PHE A 139 3.83 4.25 -35.96
C PHE A 139 4.84 3.21 -35.46
N ILE A 140 4.97 3.16 -34.14
CA ILE A 140 5.59 2.05 -33.43
C ILE A 140 4.57 1.46 -32.48
N ASP A 141 4.52 0.13 -32.46
CA ASP A 141 3.78 -0.64 -31.49
C ASP A 141 4.73 -1.33 -30.51
N MET A 142 5.09 -0.60 -29.46
CA MET A 142 5.91 -1.17 -28.38
C MET A 142 5.12 -2.15 -27.53
N HIS A 143 3.79 -2.04 -27.45
CA HIS A 143 2.98 -2.99 -26.70
C HIS A 143 3.05 -4.39 -27.33
N ASP A 144 2.78 -4.49 -28.63
CA ASP A 144 2.87 -5.74 -29.38
C ASP A 144 4.32 -6.28 -29.36
N TYR A 145 5.34 -5.42 -29.56
CA TYR A 145 6.75 -5.82 -29.47
C TYR A 145 7.09 -6.47 -28.11
N TYR A 146 6.62 -5.90 -27.00
CA TYR A 146 6.85 -6.47 -25.67
C TYR A 146 6.17 -7.81 -25.47
N ILE A 147 4.98 -8.00 -26.07
CA ILE A 147 4.27 -9.27 -26.03
C ILE A 147 5.04 -10.34 -26.79
N GLU A 148 5.42 -10.05 -28.04
CA GLU A 148 6.14 -10.96 -28.92
C GLU A 148 7.48 -11.40 -28.32
N ASN A 149 8.17 -10.49 -27.63
CA ASN A 149 9.48 -10.72 -27.03
C ASN A 149 9.43 -11.18 -25.56
N LYS A 150 8.23 -11.39 -24.98
CA LYS A 150 8.03 -11.81 -23.58
C LYS A 150 8.68 -10.85 -22.55
N LEU A 151 8.59 -9.54 -22.79
CA LEU A 151 9.23 -8.49 -22.00
C LEU A 151 8.30 -7.84 -20.96
N GLN A 152 7.07 -8.32 -20.79
CA GLN A 152 6.06 -7.70 -19.92
C GLN A 152 6.55 -7.66 -18.46
N ALA A 153 7.17 -8.74 -17.98
CA ALA A 153 7.74 -8.78 -16.62
C ALA A 153 8.88 -7.78 -16.44
N PHE A 154 9.69 -7.57 -17.48
CA PHE A 154 10.79 -6.61 -17.46
C PHE A 154 10.29 -5.16 -17.38
N GLN A 155 9.25 -4.82 -18.14
CA GLN A 155 8.60 -3.51 -18.03
C GLN A 155 8.04 -3.25 -16.62
N LYS A 156 7.40 -4.28 -16.04
CA LYS A 156 6.79 -4.21 -14.71
C LYS A 156 7.79 -3.98 -13.58
N ILE A 157 9.08 -4.26 -13.78
CA ILE A 157 10.14 -3.91 -12.81
C ILE A 157 10.14 -2.40 -12.52
N ARG A 158 9.78 -1.59 -13.53
CA ARG A 158 9.68 -0.15 -13.39
C ARG A 158 8.37 0.26 -12.71
N ASP A 159 7.25 0.11 -13.41
CA ASP A 159 5.90 0.40 -12.90
C ASP A 159 4.76 -0.21 -13.74
N GLY A 160 5.07 -0.82 -14.89
CA GLY A 160 4.08 -1.40 -15.82
C GLY A 160 3.35 -0.39 -16.71
N ALA A 161 3.54 0.91 -16.47
CA ALA A 161 2.95 2.02 -17.21
C ALA A 161 3.99 2.69 -18.14
N HIS A 162 5.25 2.73 -17.71
CA HIS A 162 6.34 3.41 -18.36
C HIS A 162 7.50 2.47 -18.64
N ASP A 163 8.18 2.72 -19.76
CA ASP A 163 9.46 2.10 -20.07
C ASP A 163 10.66 2.84 -19.49
N PHE A 164 11.78 2.14 -19.30
CA PHE A 164 13.01 2.72 -18.77
C PHE A 164 13.52 3.93 -19.58
N ASN A 165 14.02 4.94 -18.87
CA ASN A 165 14.46 6.19 -19.50
C ASN A 165 15.54 5.98 -20.58
N PHE A 166 16.44 5.01 -20.40
CA PHE A 166 17.46 4.70 -21.40
C PHE A 166 16.87 4.09 -22.68
N ILE A 167 15.84 3.26 -22.57
CA ILE A 167 15.11 2.70 -23.72
C ILE A 167 14.45 3.84 -24.48
N MET A 168 13.69 4.68 -23.78
CA MET A 168 12.98 5.79 -24.40
C MET A 168 13.94 6.81 -25.03
N ARG A 169 15.10 7.04 -24.41
CA ARG A 169 16.14 7.91 -24.96
C ARG A 169 16.74 7.34 -26.24
N GLU A 170 17.10 6.06 -26.28
CA GLU A 170 17.60 5.43 -27.51
C GLU A 170 16.53 5.38 -28.61
N LEU A 171 15.26 5.16 -28.24
CA LEU A 171 14.15 5.25 -29.19
C LEU A 171 14.03 6.65 -29.80
N GLY A 172 14.09 7.70 -28.97
CA GLY A 172 14.08 9.09 -29.44
C GLY A 172 15.23 9.37 -30.42
N LYS A 173 16.45 8.88 -30.13
CA LYS A 173 17.60 8.98 -31.05
C LYS A 173 17.34 8.28 -32.38
N ASN A 174 16.81 7.05 -32.34
CA ASN A 174 16.52 6.29 -33.55
C ASN A 174 15.46 6.99 -34.41
N ILE A 175 14.44 7.56 -33.79
CA ILE A 175 13.38 8.31 -34.49
C ILE A 175 13.96 9.55 -35.19
N ILE A 176 14.73 10.39 -34.49
CA ILE A 176 15.21 11.64 -35.11
C ILE A 176 16.20 11.36 -36.25
N LYS A 177 17.04 10.33 -36.13
CA LYS A 177 17.97 9.91 -37.20
C LYS A 177 17.26 9.40 -38.45
N ASN A 178 16.01 8.97 -38.33
CA ASN A 178 15.23 8.39 -39.42
C ASN A 178 14.06 9.30 -39.87
N ILE A 179 14.03 10.56 -39.42
CA ILE A 179 12.95 11.50 -39.71
C ILE A 179 12.66 11.66 -41.20
N ASP A 180 13.69 11.61 -42.05
CA ASP A 180 13.54 11.78 -43.50
C ASP A 180 12.80 10.61 -44.17
N PHE A 181 12.85 9.42 -43.59
CA PHE A 181 12.17 8.21 -44.10
C PHE A 181 10.69 8.13 -43.73
N PHE A 182 10.22 8.94 -42.78
CA PHE A 182 8.80 8.96 -42.42
C PHE A 182 7.93 9.49 -43.56
N HIS A 183 6.82 8.80 -43.77
CA HIS A 183 5.83 9.11 -44.77
C HIS A 183 4.92 10.27 -44.34
N LEU A 184 4.44 11.02 -45.33
CA LEU A 184 3.32 11.93 -45.13
C LEU A 184 2.00 11.14 -45.06
N PRO A 185 0.96 11.69 -44.41
CA PRO A 185 -0.38 11.12 -44.41
C PRO A 185 -0.91 10.84 -45.82
N LEU A 186 -1.83 9.88 -45.93
CA LEU A 186 -2.46 9.53 -47.21
C LEU A 186 -3.16 10.75 -47.83
N SER A 187 -3.10 10.87 -49.15
CA SER A 187 -3.72 11.95 -49.92
C SER A 187 -5.21 11.72 -50.18
N SER A 188 -5.92 11.11 -49.24
CA SER A 188 -7.35 10.82 -49.34
C SER A 188 -8.21 12.09 -49.19
N SER A 189 -9.34 12.11 -49.90
CA SER A 189 -10.37 13.14 -49.79
C SER A 189 -11.23 12.91 -48.54
N ILE A 190 -10.62 12.97 -47.36
CA ILE A 190 -11.33 12.87 -46.08
C ILE A 190 -11.93 14.24 -45.75
N HIS A 191 -13.22 14.25 -45.43
CA HIS A 191 -13.92 15.46 -45.00
C HIS A 191 -13.82 15.63 -43.48
N ASN A 192 -13.54 16.86 -43.02
CA ASN A 192 -13.44 17.13 -41.60
C ASN A 192 -14.82 16.92 -40.92
N SER A 193 -14.90 15.89 -40.07
CA SER A 193 -16.05 15.48 -39.29
C SER A 193 -15.94 15.84 -37.79
N ASN A 194 -14.94 16.64 -37.42
CA ASN A 194 -14.80 17.12 -36.05
C ASN A 194 -15.83 18.19 -35.70
N PRO A 195 -16.30 18.23 -34.44
CA PRO A 195 -16.99 19.36 -33.87
C PRO A 195 -16.20 20.67 -34.00
N ASN A 196 -16.89 21.80 -33.98
CA ASN A 196 -16.21 23.09 -33.79
C ASN A 196 -15.72 23.18 -32.34
N PHE A 197 -14.41 23.26 -32.15
CA PHE A 197 -13.78 23.38 -30.85
C PHE A 197 -13.51 24.84 -30.47
N ARG A 198 -13.77 25.21 -29.21
CA ARG A 198 -13.49 26.54 -28.66
C ARG A 198 -12.84 26.43 -27.31
N ILE A 199 -12.03 27.44 -26.98
CA ILE A 199 -11.37 27.56 -25.68
C ILE A 199 -11.89 28.83 -25.02
N PHE A 200 -12.46 28.68 -23.84
CA PHE A 200 -12.81 29.80 -22.98
C PHE A 200 -11.71 30.02 -21.93
N THR A 201 -11.27 31.27 -21.79
CA THR A 201 -10.44 31.72 -20.68
C THR A 201 -10.94 33.09 -20.23
N PHE A 202 -10.58 33.50 -19.01
CA PHE A 202 -10.96 34.81 -18.51
C PHE A 202 -10.11 35.91 -19.16
N ASN A 203 -10.65 37.13 -19.20
CA ASN A 203 -9.92 38.30 -19.65
C ASN A 203 -9.00 38.83 -18.53
N ASP A 204 -8.13 39.77 -18.91
CA ASP A 204 -7.10 40.33 -18.03
C ASP A 204 -7.64 41.21 -16.90
N GLU A 205 -8.93 41.58 -16.98
CA GLU A 205 -9.65 42.31 -15.92
C GLU A 205 -9.83 41.44 -14.67
N ILE A 206 -9.90 40.11 -14.81
CA ILE A 206 -9.89 39.19 -13.68
C ILE A 206 -8.47 39.03 -13.16
N LYS A 207 -8.30 39.09 -11.84
CA LYS A 207 -7.01 38.87 -11.17
C LYS A 207 -6.34 37.60 -11.69
N ASN A 208 -5.13 37.76 -12.21
CA ASN A 208 -4.35 36.70 -12.84
C ASN A 208 -2.87 36.79 -12.46
N GLU A 209 -2.16 35.68 -12.62
CA GLU A 209 -0.71 35.59 -12.40
C GLU A 209 -0.08 34.60 -13.39
N ILE A 210 1.22 34.73 -13.64
CA ILE A 210 1.99 33.76 -14.43
C ILE A 210 2.57 32.71 -13.50
N LYS A 211 2.23 31.45 -13.74
CA LYS A 211 2.79 30.28 -13.03
C LYS A 211 3.69 29.51 -13.99
N LYS A 212 4.90 29.17 -13.56
CA LYS A 212 5.86 28.43 -14.38
C LYS A 212 6.67 27.41 -13.59
N ASN A 213 7.14 26.38 -14.26
CA ASN A 213 8.14 25.42 -13.78
C ASN A 213 9.15 25.14 -14.90
N SER A 214 9.91 24.04 -14.80
CA SER A 214 10.91 23.67 -15.80
C SER A 214 10.34 23.28 -17.17
N LEU A 215 9.04 23.01 -17.27
CA LEU A 215 8.38 22.50 -18.48
C LEU A 215 7.25 23.41 -18.99
N TYR A 216 6.49 24.02 -18.08
CA TYR A 216 5.27 24.75 -18.41
C TYR A 216 5.35 26.19 -17.93
N CYS A 217 4.68 27.09 -18.66
CA CYS A 217 4.50 28.49 -18.32
C CYS A 217 3.08 28.89 -18.71
N GLU A 218 2.26 29.22 -17.71
CA GLU A 218 0.83 29.39 -17.87
C GLU A 218 0.31 30.64 -17.19
N LYS A 219 -0.67 31.28 -17.81
CA LYS A 219 -1.47 32.32 -17.18
C LYS A 219 -2.61 31.66 -16.41
N ILE A 220 -2.63 31.89 -15.09
CA ILE A 220 -3.63 31.31 -14.20
C ILE A 220 -4.51 32.40 -13.59
N PHE A 221 -5.74 32.03 -13.29
CA PHE A 221 -6.76 32.83 -12.62
C PHE A 221 -7.09 32.17 -11.29
N PRO A 222 -6.66 32.72 -10.14
CA PRO A 222 -7.02 32.18 -8.83
C PRO A 222 -8.47 32.56 -8.46
N LEU A 223 -9.38 31.59 -8.56
CA LEU A 223 -10.83 31.81 -8.44
C LEU A 223 -11.43 31.08 -7.24
N GLU A 224 -12.36 31.75 -6.54
CA GLU A 224 -13.15 31.22 -5.41
C GLU A 224 -14.53 31.90 -5.39
N SER A 225 -15.19 31.96 -6.54
CA SER A 225 -16.45 32.66 -6.73
C SER A 225 -17.27 32.05 -7.88
N VAL A 226 -18.38 32.69 -8.24
CA VAL A 226 -19.26 32.23 -9.32
C VAL A 226 -19.12 33.18 -10.51
N PHE A 227 -18.98 32.61 -11.71
CA PHE A 227 -18.85 33.36 -12.96
C PHE A 227 -19.89 32.92 -13.96
N LYS A 228 -20.54 33.86 -14.64
CA LYS A 228 -21.45 33.52 -15.73
C LYS A 228 -20.68 33.14 -17.00
N LEU A 229 -21.23 32.19 -17.74
CA LEU A 229 -20.75 31.76 -19.05
C LEU A 229 -21.80 32.10 -20.11
N GLU A 230 -21.95 33.39 -20.40
CA GLU A 230 -22.97 33.90 -21.34
C GLU A 230 -22.55 33.74 -22.82
N LYS A 231 -21.24 33.57 -23.05
CA LYS A 231 -20.66 33.28 -24.36
C LYS A 231 -20.68 31.75 -24.57
N TYR A 232 -20.78 31.31 -25.82
CA TYR A 232 -20.81 29.88 -26.19
C TYR A 232 -22.10 29.13 -25.79
N ILE A 233 -23.25 29.79 -25.81
CA ILE A 233 -24.57 29.11 -25.80
C ILE A 233 -24.50 27.92 -26.79
N HIS A 234 -25.19 26.83 -26.50
CA HIS A 234 -25.26 25.57 -27.26
C HIS A 234 -23.99 24.69 -27.26
N TYR A 235 -22.82 25.23 -26.90
CA TYR A 235 -21.60 24.42 -26.77
C TYR A 235 -21.69 23.50 -25.54
N THR A 236 -20.95 22.40 -25.60
CA THR A 236 -20.76 21.44 -24.52
C THR A 236 -19.35 21.59 -23.94
N PRO A 237 -19.19 21.77 -22.61
CA PRO A 237 -17.89 21.66 -21.97
C PRO A 237 -17.37 20.22 -22.03
N ILE A 238 -16.14 20.04 -22.53
CA ILE A 238 -15.51 18.74 -22.75
C ILE A 238 -14.18 18.58 -22.01
N GLY A 239 -13.61 19.67 -21.49
CA GLY A 239 -12.45 19.57 -20.59
C GLY A 239 -12.17 20.86 -19.83
N ILE A 240 -11.35 20.78 -18.79
CA ILE A 240 -10.91 21.94 -18.00
C ILE A 240 -9.41 21.84 -17.69
N HIS A 241 -8.72 22.97 -17.82
CA HIS A 241 -7.31 23.11 -17.54
C HIS A 241 -7.10 23.93 -16.26
N THR A 242 -6.36 23.37 -15.29
CA THR A 242 -6.08 24.01 -13.99
C THR A 242 -4.64 23.76 -13.54
N TRP A 243 -4.08 24.65 -12.70
CA TRP A 243 -2.76 24.44 -12.10
C TRP A 243 -2.68 24.92 -10.64
N ASN A 244 -3.11 24.03 -9.74
CA ASN A 244 -3.19 24.32 -8.32
C ASN A 244 -1.84 24.19 -7.61
N SER A 245 -1.70 24.84 -6.45
CA SER A 245 -0.49 24.78 -5.61
C SER A 245 -0.57 23.72 -4.51
N GLU A 246 -1.77 23.29 -4.14
CA GLU A 246 -1.99 22.41 -2.98
C GLU A 246 -3.01 21.32 -3.30
N ARG A 247 -2.80 20.15 -2.67
CA ARG A 247 -3.75 19.04 -2.74
C ARG A 247 -4.98 19.39 -1.93
N ASN A 248 -6.17 19.30 -2.53
CA ASN A 248 -7.43 19.48 -1.82
C ASN A 248 -8.47 18.50 -2.37
N ASN A 249 -8.83 17.51 -1.56
CA ASN A 249 -9.79 16.47 -1.96
C ASN A 249 -11.23 16.99 -2.10
N ASN A 250 -11.53 18.15 -1.52
CA ASN A 250 -12.85 18.80 -1.54
C ASN A 250 -12.95 19.85 -2.66
N ARG A 251 -11.85 20.16 -3.37
CA ARG A 251 -11.87 21.12 -4.49
C ARG A 251 -12.76 20.57 -5.60
N GLN A 252 -13.81 21.34 -5.91
CA GLN A 252 -14.78 21.01 -6.93
C GLN A 252 -15.02 22.24 -7.81
N ILE A 253 -15.09 22.00 -9.12
CA ILE A 253 -15.60 22.96 -10.09
C ILE A 253 -16.89 22.37 -10.65
N SER A 254 -17.96 23.17 -10.61
CA SER A 254 -19.24 22.81 -11.23
C SER A 254 -19.55 23.75 -12.38
N ILE A 255 -20.16 23.23 -13.45
CA ILE A 255 -20.82 24.03 -14.47
C ILE A 255 -22.30 23.72 -14.36
N VAL A 256 -23.10 24.74 -14.09
CA VAL A 256 -24.50 24.61 -13.64
C VAL A 256 -25.36 25.53 -14.48
N ASN A 257 -26.52 25.04 -14.90
CA ASN A 257 -27.64 25.85 -15.39
C ASN A 257 -28.94 25.38 -14.71
N ASP A 258 -30.09 25.91 -15.13
CA ASP A 258 -31.38 25.60 -14.50
C ASP A 258 -31.85 24.15 -14.70
N VAL A 259 -31.23 23.41 -15.62
CA VAL A 259 -31.64 22.05 -16.02
C VAL A 259 -30.67 20.99 -15.53
N ASP A 260 -29.36 21.28 -15.55
CA ASP A 260 -28.32 20.27 -15.41
C ASP A 260 -27.07 20.80 -14.70
N THR A 261 -26.21 19.89 -14.25
CA THR A 261 -24.95 20.19 -13.59
C THR A 261 -23.89 19.14 -13.88
N ILE A 262 -22.74 19.58 -14.39
CA ILE A 262 -21.54 18.75 -14.53
C ILE A 262 -20.45 19.21 -13.56
N LYS A 263 -19.63 18.27 -13.08
CA LYS A 263 -18.66 18.49 -12.00
C LYS A 263 -17.33 17.81 -12.29
N VAL A 264 -16.25 18.44 -11.84
CA VAL A 264 -14.88 17.90 -11.87
C VAL A 264 -14.15 18.26 -10.59
N PHE A 265 -13.14 17.45 -10.25
CA PHE A 265 -12.43 17.54 -8.97
C PHE A 265 -10.92 17.67 -9.19
N PRO A 266 -10.39 18.90 -9.35
CA PRO A 266 -8.96 19.14 -9.54
C PRO A 266 -8.18 19.01 -8.22
N LYS A 267 -8.03 17.78 -7.75
CA LYS A 267 -7.54 17.47 -6.40
C LYS A 267 -6.05 17.71 -6.22
N HIS A 268 -5.24 17.62 -7.28
CA HIS A 268 -3.77 17.54 -7.13
C HIS A 268 -3.05 18.91 -7.19
N PRO A 269 -1.85 19.03 -6.61
CA PRO A 269 -1.04 20.27 -6.56
C PRO A 269 -0.18 20.50 -7.81
N TRP A 270 -0.60 19.99 -8.97
CA TRP A 270 0.08 20.15 -10.25
C TRP A 270 -0.88 20.52 -11.36
N MET A 271 -0.33 20.86 -12.52
CA MET A 271 -1.10 21.17 -13.72
C MET A 271 -1.89 19.94 -14.17
N GLN A 272 -3.19 20.10 -14.41
CA GLN A 272 -4.12 19.02 -14.71
C GLN A 272 -5.06 19.46 -15.83
N PHE A 273 -5.30 18.55 -16.77
CA PHE A 273 -6.40 18.65 -17.71
C PHE A 273 -7.42 17.56 -17.37
N LEU A 274 -8.65 17.95 -17.04
CA LEU A 274 -9.69 17.02 -16.61
C LEU A 274 -10.81 16.97 -17.64
N ASP A 275 -11.30 15.76 -17.90
CA ASP A 275 -12.40 15.51 -18.83
C ASP A 275 -13.77 15.63 -18.15
N PHE A 276 -14.75 16.18 -18.86
CA PHE A 276 -16.17 16.14 -18.49
C PHE A 276 -16.90 15.02 -19.23
N TYR A 277 -16.93 13.80 -18.71
CA TYR A 277 -17.51 12.64 -19.41
C TYR A 277 -18.95 12.82 -19.91
N ASP A 278 -19.75 13.65 -19.24
CA ASP A 278 -21.10 13.95 -19.70
C ASP A 278 -21.07 14.90 -20.92
N ARG A 279 -21.31 14.33 -22.11
CA ARG A 279 -21.40 15.05 -23.38
C ARG A 279 -22.78 15.61 -23.69
N LYS A 280 -23.75 15.51 -22.78
CA LYS A 280 -25.13 15.98 -22.98
C LYS A 280 -25.34 17.42 -22.50
N PHE A 281 -24.54 17.87 -21.52
CA PHE A 281 -24.66 19.24 -21.00
C PHE A 281 -24.52 20.28 -22.11
N LYS A 282 -25.39 21.31 -22.06
CA LYS A 282 -25.38 22.44 -23.01
C LYS A 282 -25.31 23.75 -22.25
N ILE A 283 -24.42 24.63 -22.69
CA ILE A 283 -24.36 26.00 -22.18
C ILE A 283 -25.63 26.73 -22.63
N THR A 284 -26.30 27.33 -21.67
CA THR A 284 -27.46 28.22 -21.81
C THR A 284 -27.09 29.62 -21.33
N LYS A 285 -27.99 30.60 -21.50
CA LYS A 285 -27.76 31.98 -21.03
C LYS A 285 -27.52 32.08 -19.53
N ASP A 286 -28.13 31.20 -18.74
CA ASP A 286 -28.05 31.19 -17.28
C ASP A 286 -26.92 30.31 -16.74
N THR A 287 -26.10 29.74 -17.63
CA THR A 287 -25.00 28.86 -17.24
C THR A 287 -23.92 29.61 -16.45
N LYS A 288 -23.46 28.99 -15.37
CA LYS A 288 -22.45 29.52 -14.46
C LYS A 288 -21.38 28.47 -14.17
N ILE A 289 -20.15 28.94 -13.97
CA ILE A 289 -19.03 28.17 -13.42
C ILE A 289 -18.93 28.51 -11.93
N VAL A 290 -18.97 27.49 -11.10
CA VAL A 290 -18.96 27.58 -9.63
C VAL A 290 -17.70 26.92 -9.09
N PHE A 291 -16.89 27.69 -8.35
CA PHE A 291 -15.69 27.21 -7.68
C PHE A 291 -15.96 27.07 -6.17
N THR A 292 -15.87 25.87 -5.62
CA THR A 292 -16.13 25.64 -4.18
C THR A 292 -14.97 26.02 -3.27
N HIS A 293 -13.76 26.05 -3.82
CA HIS A 293 -12.53 26.41 -3.15
C HIS A 293 -11.61 27.14 -4.12
N LYS A 294 -10.64 27.90 -3.59
CA LYS A 294 -9.58 28.50 -4.39
C LYS A 294 -8.98 27.51 -5.39
N THR A 295 -9.13 27.84 -6.66
CA THR A 295 -8.69 27.04 -7.80
C THR A 295 -7.96 27.93 -8.79
N ASN A 296 -6.77 27.51 -9.21
CA ASN A 296 -6.01 28.19 -10.24
C ASN A 296 -6.49 27.70 -11.60
N PHE A 297 -7.48 28.39 -12.17
CA PHE A 297 -8.07 28.11 -13.46
C PHE A 297 -7.19 28.60 -14.61
N ILE A 298 -7.14 27.87 -15.73
CA ILE A 298 -6.46 28.30 -16.96
C ILE A 298 -7.49 28.47 -18.08
N ALA A 299 -8.22 27.40 -18.38
CA ALA A 299 -9.17 27.42 -19.49
C ALA A 299 -10.25 26.33 -19.36
N LEU A 300 -11.35 26.53 -20.08
CA LEU A 300 -12.39 25.55 -20.33
C LEU A 300 -12.41 25.20 -21.82
N PHE A 301 -12.44 23.90 -22.12
CA PHE A 301 -12.47 23.38 -23.49
C PHE A 301 -13.90 23.00 -23.87
N LEU A 302 -14.36 23.49 -25.01
CA LEU A 302 -15.75 23.46 -25.46
C LEU A 302 -15.86 22.85 -26.86
N ALA A 303 -16.95 22.14 -27.13
CA ALA A 303 -17.27 21.61 -28.45
C ALA A 303 -18.74 21.88 -28.83
N ASP A 304 -18.99 22.27 -30.07
CA ASP A 304 -20.35 22.28 -30.64
C ASP A 304 -20.70 20.87 -31.15
N LEU A 305 -21.44 20.12 -30.33
CA LEU A 305 -21.87 18.76 -30.65
C LEU A 305 -23.26 18.68 -31.32
N ASN A 306 -23.88 19.82 -31.66
CA ASN A 306 -25.25 19.84 -32.20
C ASN A 306 -25.26 19.63 -33.71
N ASN A 307 -24.32 20.25 -34.42
CA ASN A 307 -24.05 19.93 -35.82
C ASN A 307 -23.16 18.70 -35.83
N LYS A 308 -23.76 17.51 -35.87
CA LYS A 308 -23.01 16.28 -36.15
C LYS A 308 -22.69 16.28 -37.65
N PRO A 309 -21.47 16.61 -38.10
CA PRO A 309 -21.10 16.32 -39.48
C PRO A 309 -21.29 14.81 -39.73
N LYS A 310 -21.49 14.44 -41.00
CA LYS A 310 -21.57 13.03 -41.38
C LYS A 310 -20.24 12.36 -40.97
N VAL A 311 -20.27 11.59 -39.88
CA VAL A 311 -19.11 10.79 -39.47
C VAL A 311 -18.88 9.77 -40.58
N GLU A 312 -17.77 9.94 -41.30
CA GLU A 312 -17.33 8.94 -42.25
C GLU A 312 -17.01 7.69 -41.44
N LYS A 313 -17.77 6.60 -41.67
CA LYS A 313 -17.51 5.35 -40.94
C LYS A 313 -16.12 4.87 -41.34
N ILE A 314 -15.19 4.89 -40.40
CA ILE A 314 -13.86 4.33 -40.60
C ILE A 314 -14.05 2.82 -40.80
N PRO A 315 -13.84 2.30 -42.02
CA PRO A 315 -14.12 0.91 -42.34
C PRO A 315 -13.27 0.02 -41.43
N ASP A 316 -13.77 -1.17 -41.11
CA ASP A 316 -12.91 -2.19 -40.51
C ASP A 316 -11.89 -2.61 -41.56
N ILE A 317 -10.75 -1.92 -41.52
CA ILE A 317 -9.59 -2.24 -42.35
C ILE A 317 -9.05 -3.56 -41.84
N PHE A 318 -9.14 -4.59 -42.65
CA PHE A 318 -8.22 -5.71 -42.51
C PHE A 318 -6.82 -5.15 -42.71
N PHE A 319 -5.94 -5.38 -41.73
CA PHE A 319 -4.54 -4.99 -41.80
C PHE A 319 -3.90 -5.62 -43.05
N GLU A 320 -3.96 -4.92 -44.19
CA GLU A 320 -3.21 -5.31 -45.37
C GLU A 320 -1.74 -5.30 -44.97
N ASN A 321 -1.10 -6.46 -45.10
CA ASN A 321 0.27 -6.66 -44.62
C ASN A 321 1.22 -5.61 -45.22
N GLU A 322 1.03 -5.24 -46.48
CA GLU A 322 1.85 -4.23 -47.18
C GLU A 322 1.71 -2.82 -46.58
N LEU A 323 0.47 -2.35 -46.31
CA LEU A 323 0.24 -1.06 -45.64
C LEU A 323 0.79 -1.07 -44.22
N LYS A 324 0.63 -2.19 -43.51
CA LYS A 324 1.19 -2.37 -42.17
C LYS A 324 2.71 -2.28 -42.20
N GLU A 325 3.38 -2.95 -43.13
CA GLU A 325 4.83 -2.92 -43.27
C GLU A 325 5.36 -1.53 -43.64
N LYS A 326 4.65 -0.79 -44.50
CA LYS A 326 5.04 0.56 -44.93
C LYS A 326 5.10 1.56 -43.78
N TYR A 327 4.10 1.57 -42.90
CA TYR A 327 3.97 2.59 -41.85
C TYR A 327 4.46 2.12 -40.48
N ASN A 328 4.81 0.85 -40.32
CA ASN A 328 5.34 0.30 -39.08
C ASN A 328 6.86 0.51 -38.98
N PHE A 329 7.29 1.24 -37.97
CA PHE A 329 8.70 1.55 -37.69
C PHE A 329 9.24 0.80 -36.48
N ASN A 330 8.73 -0.41 -36.17
CA ASN A 330 9.19 -1.23 -35.04
C ASN A 330 10.68 -1.58 -35.13
N HIS A 331 11.30 -1.52 -36.31
CA HIS A 331 12.75 -1.67 -36.47
C HIS A 331 13.57 -0.58 -35.76
N LEU A 332 12.95 0.55 -35.40
CA LEU A 332 13.57 1.61 -34.61
C LEU A 332 13.52 1.33 -33.09
N ILE A 333 12.77 0.32 -32.64
CA ILE A 333 12.75 -0.10 -31.24
C ILE A 333 14.16 -0.56 -30.85
N PRO A 334 14.75 -0.02 -29.76
CA PRO A 334 16.06 -0.46 -29.29
C PRO A 334 16.11 -1.97 -28.98
N PRO A 335 17.30 -2.59 -28.86
CA PRO A 335 17.43 -4.02 -28.55
C PRO A 335 17.11 -4.32 -27.08
N ILE A 336 15.85 -4.18 -26.69
CA ILE A 336 15.41 -4.25 -25.28
C ILE A 336 15.63 -5.64 -24.69
N LYS A 337 15.48 -6.70 -25.49
CA LYS A 337 15.80 -8.07 -25.06
C LYS A 337 17.27 -8.19 -24.62
N TRP A 338 18.19 -7.61 -25.39
CA TRP A 338 19.60 -7.59 -25.04
C TRP A 338 19.88 -6.75 -23.79
N TYR A 339 19.22 -5.60 -23.65
CA TYR A 339 19.31 -4.80 -22.41
C TYR A 339 18.87 -5.59 -21.18
N LYS A 340 17.77 -6.37 -21.30
CA LYS A 340 17.30 -7.26 -20.24
C LYS A 340 18.36 -8.32 -19.90
N GLU A 341 18.93 -8.98 -20.90
CA GLU A 341 19.96 -10.01 -20.70
C GLU A 341 21.19 -9.47 -19.94
N ILE A 342 21.70 -8.29 -20.32
CA ILE A 342 22.81 -7.64 -19.60
C ILE A 342 22.43 -7.33 -18.14
N ILE A 343 21.23 -6.80 -17.92
CA ILE A 343 20.76 -6.45 -16.57
C ILE A 343 20.61 -7.71 -15.72
N ASP A 344 20.04 -8.78 -16.27
CA ASP A 344 19.87 -10.06 -15.58
C ASP A 344 21.22 -10.67 -15.21
N GLU A 345 22.21 -10.64 -16.12
CA GLU A 345 23.57 -11.12 -15.85
C GLU A 345 24.24 -10.30 -14.72
N TYR A 346 24.15 -8.98 -14.81
CA TYR A 346 24.68 -8.08 -13.78
C TYR A 346 24.04 -8.34 -12.41
N CYS A 347 22.71 -8.42 -12.36
CA CYS A 347 21.97 -8.72 -11.12
C CYS A 347 22.33 -10.12 -10.57
N GLY A 348 22.46 -11.13 -11.44
CA GLY A 348 22.87 -12.48 -11.05
C GLY A 348 24.24 -12.53 -10.36
N ILE A 349 25.18 -11.65 -10.75
CA ILE A 349 26.50 -11.55 -10.11
C ILE A 349 26.46 -10.69 -8.84
N VAL A 350 25.75 -9.57 -8.87
CA VAL A 350 25.84 -8.53 -7.84
C VAL A 350 24.87 -8.77 -6.68
N ASP A 351 23.68 -9.30 -6.93
CA ASP A 351 22.66 -9.49 -5.90
C ASP A 351 23.10 -10.47 -4.82
N PRO A 352 23.72 -11.63 -5.11
CA PRO A 352 24.28 -12.50 -4.07
C PRO A 352 25.31 -11.79 -3.20
N ARG A 353 26.15 -10.91 -3.78
CA ARG A 353 27.15 -10.13 -3.03
C ARG A 353 26.50 -9.10 -2.12
N LYS A 354 25.44 -8.42 -2.59
CA LYS A 354 24.65 -7.48 -1.78
C LYS A 354 23.87 -8.17 -0.67
N LEU A 355 23.39 -9.40 -0.92
CA LEU A 355 22.60 -10.18 0.03
C LEU A 355 23.47 -10.93 1.06
N ALA A 356 24.74 -11.22 0.75
CA ALA A 356 25.64 -11.97 1.64
C ALA A 356 25.75 -11.40 3.07
N PRO A 357 25.87 -10.07 3.30
CA PRO A 357 25.88 -9.52 4.65
C PRO A 357 24.58 -9.77 5.42
N LEU A 358 23.42 -9.67 4.75
CA LEU A 358 22.13 -9.99 5.36
C LEU A 358 22.02 -11.48 5.67
N GLN A 359 22.45 -12.35 4.74
CA GLN A 359 22.42 -13.79 4.95
C GLN A 359 23.32 -14.19 6.12
N ASN A 360 24.51 -13.60 6.25
CA ASN A 360 25.39 -13.80 7.39
C ASN A 360 24.73 -13.37 8.69
N ARG A 361 24.08 -12.20 8.72
CA ARG A 361 23.37 -11.71 9.91
C ARG A 361 22.21 -12.62 10.30
N ILE A 362 21.45 -13.12 9.32
CA ILE A 362 20.38 -14.10 9.52
C ILE A 362 20.97 -15.39 10.13
N ASN A 363 22.05 -15.91 9.58
CA ASN A 363 22.71 -17.12 10.09
C ASN A 363 23.23 -16.92 11.53
N THR A 364 23.88 -15.79 11.82
CA THR A 364 24.31 -15.46 13.20
C THR A 364 23.13 -15.39 14.16
N LEU A 365 22.04 -14.74 13.77
CA LEU A 365 20.82 -14.66 14.58
C LEU A 365 20.24 -16.05 14.86
N TYR A 366 20.16 -16.92 13.86
CA TYR A 366 19.71 -18.31 14.05
C TYR A 366 20.62 -19.07 15.03
N SER A 367 21.94 -18.93 14.92
CA SER A 367 22.89 -19.55 15.85
C SER A 367 22.72 -19.01 17.29
N THR A 368 22.55 -17.69 17.46
CA THR A 368 22.32 -17.08 18.77
C THR A 368 21.01 -17.53 19.39
N VAL A 369 19.92 -17.59 18.61
CA VAL A 369 18.62 -18.08 19.09
C VAL A 369 18.74 -19.53 19.56
N SER A 370 19.41 -20.39 18.78
CA SER A 370 19.61 -21.80 19.17
C SER A 370 20.41 -21.96 20.46
N LEU A 371 21.47 -21.16 20.66
CA LEU A 371 22.25 -21.14 21.91
C LEU A 371 21.38 -20.70 23.10
N LEU A 372 20.61 -19.61 22.94
CA LEU A 372 19.72 -19.11 24.00
C LEU A 372 18.61 -20.13 24.36
N GLU A 373 18.12 -20.92 23.41
CA GLU A 373 17.18 -22.00 23.68
C GLU A 373 17.81 -23.11 24.53
N GLN A 374 19.05 -23.49 24.25
CA GLN A 374 19.80 -24.47 25.04
C GLN A 374 20.06 -23.97 26.46
N ASP A 375 20.49 -22.72 26.61
CA ASP A 375 20.69 -22.07 27.91
C ASP A 375 19.39 -22.03 28.72
N ASN A 376 18.26 -21.70 28.08
CA ASN A 376 16.95 -21.71 28.74
C ASN A 376 16.54 -23.12 29.21
N ILE A 377 16.82 -24.16 28.41
CA ILE A 377 16.57 -25.55 28.82
C ILE A 377 17.45 -25.91 30.03
N PHE A 378 18.72 -25.54 30.01
CA PHE A 378 19.65 -25.79 31.11
C PHE A 378 19.21 -25.08 32.41
N LEU A 379 18.87 -23.78 32.32
CA LEU A 379 18.38 -23.00 33.45
C LEU A 379 17.12 -23.59 34.07
N LYS A 380 16.15 -24.02 33.24
CA LYS A 380 14.94 -24.70 33.72
C LYS A 380 15.24 -25.98 34.48
N LYS A 381 16.18 -26.81 33.99
CA LYS A 381 16.62 -28.04 34.69
C LYS A 381 17.25 -27.72 36.04
N THR A 382 18.13 -26.72 36.08
CA THR A 382 18.80 -26.27 37.31
C THR A 382 17.82 -25.72 38.34
N LEU A 383 16.82 -24.93 37.91
CA LEU A 383 15.78 -24.41 38.80
C LEU A 383 14.95 -25.54 39.44
N ASN A 384 14.61 -26.57 38.66
CA ASN A 384 13.88 -27.72 39.16
C ASN A 384 14.68 -28.51 40.19
N SER A 385 15.98 -28.73 39.97
CA SER A 385 16.83 -29.46 40.92
C SER A 385 17.00 -28.71 42.25
N LEU A 386 17.20 -27.38 42.20
CA LEU A 386 17.26 -26.53 43.40
C LEU A 386 15.95 -26.57 44.21
N SER A 387 14.81 -26.60 43.51
CA SER A 387 13.49 -26.70 44.13
C SER A 387 13.32 -28.02 44.89
N ILE A 388 13.76 -29.14 44.31
CA ILE A 388 13.75 -30.47 44.96
C ILE A 388 14.66 -30.49 46.20
N LYS A 389 15.89 -29.99 46.08
CA LYS A 389 16.86 -29.96 47.20
C LYS A 389 16.35 -29.13 48.38
N LYS A 390 15.63 -28.03 48.12
CA LYS A 390 15.01 -27.19 49.16
C LYS A 390 13.86 -27.90 49.90
N LEU A 391 13.13 -28.78 49.20
CA LEU A 391 12.07 -29.62 49.78
C LEU A 391 12.66 -30.69 50.71
N GLU A 392 13.72 -31.38 50.29
CA GLU A 392 14.39 -32.43 51.07
C GLU A 392 14.96 -31.92 52.40
N ILE A 393 15.62 -30.75 52.38
CA ILE A 393 16.18 -30.12 53.59
C ILE A 393 15.08 -29.82 54.62
N LYS A 394 13.86 -29.50 54.18
CA LYS A 394 12.74 -29.12 55.07
C LYS A 394 12.10 -30.33 55.77
N THR A 395 12.39 -31.57 55.35
CA THR A 395 11.76 -32.78 55.89
C THR A 395 12.70 -33.68 56.70
N ASN A 396 13.97 -33.30 56.87
CA ASN A 396 15.05 -34.19 57.31
C ASN A 396 15.33 -34.24 58.83
N SER A 397 14.39 -33.84 59.70
CA SER A 397 14.55 -33.97 61.17
C SER A 397 13.29 -34.51 61.85
N ALA A 398 13.46 -35.31 62.91
CA ALA A 398 12.34 -35.75 63.75
C ALA A 398 11.61 -34.56 64.37
N LYS A 399 12.34 -33.49 64.73
CA LYS A 399 11.76 -32.25 65.25
C LYS A 399 10.76 -31.66 64.28
N THR A 400 11.14 -31.47 63.02
CA THR A 400 10.25 -30.93 61.99
C THR A 400 9.11 -31.88 61.66
N ARG A 401 9.32 -33.20 61.72
CA ARG A 401 8.23 -34.18 61.57
C ARG A 401 7.20 -34.10 62.70
N ILE A 402 7.64 -33.87 63.95
CA ILE A 402 6.74 -33.69 65.10
C ILE A 402 6.00 -32.35 65.00
N GLN A 403 6.69 -31.27 64.63
CA GLN A 403 6.06 -29.96 64.42
C GLN A 403 5.06 -29.95 63.26
N ASN A 404 5.23 -30.83 62.28
CA ASN A 404 4.28 -31.03 61.20
C ASN A 404 3.06 -31.88 61.59
N GLN A 405 3.03 -32.49 62.78
CA GLN A 405 1.85 -33.22 63.26
C GLN A 405 0.69 -32.26 63.50
N LEU A 406 -0.53 -32.75 63.26
CA LEU A 406 -1.75 -31.96 63.39
C LEU A 406 -1.87 -31.32 64.79
N SER A 407 -1.52 -32.04 65.85
CA SER A 407 -1.55 -31.53 67.23
C SER A 407 -0.68 -30.29 67.41
N TYR A 408 0.53 -30.28 66.85
CA TYR A 408 1.42 -29.12 66.93
C TYR A 408 0.88 -27.94 66.11
N LYS A 409 0.45 -28.20 64.86
CA LYS A 409 -0.12 -27.17 63.96
C LYS A 409 -1.35 -26.48 64.60
N LEU A 410 -2.26 -27.25 65.19
CA LEU A 410 -3.45 -26.73 65.86
C LEU A 410 -3.11 -25.95 67.12
N GLY A 411 -2.25 -26.49 67.99
CA GLY A 411 -1.85 -25.80 69.21
C GLY A 411 -1.11 -24.49 68.93
N GLN A 412 -0.27 -24.46 67.90
CA GLN A 412 0.40 -23.23 67.48
C GLN A 412 -0.61 -22.20 66.99
N ALA A 413 -1.59 -22.61 66.20
CA ALA A 413 -2.66 -21.73 65.73
C ALA A 413 -3.51 -21.20 66.89
N MET A 414 -3.81 -22.01 67.90
CA MET A 414 -4.51 -21.56 69.10
C MET A 414 -3.73 -20.48 69.84
N ILE A 415 -2.42 -20.69 70.08
CA ILE A 415 -1.56 -19.72 70.78
C ILE A 415 -1.45 -18.40 70.01
N VAL A 416 -1.28 -18.45 68.70
CA VAL A 416 -1.13 -17.24 67.88
C VAL A 416 -2.44 -16.45 67.85
N ASN A 417 -3.57 -17.13 67.65
CA ASN A 417 -4.85 -16.47 67.55
C ASN A 417 -5.39 -15.98 68.90
N SER A 418 -5.00 -16.59 70.02
CA SER A 418 -5.42 -16.15 71.35
C SER A 418 -4.81 -14.82 71.80
N LYS A 419 -3.86 -14.24 71.05
CA LYS A 419 -3.19 -12.96 71.39
C LYS A 419 -3.99 -11.71 71.04
N SER A 420 -5.12 -11.83 70.35
CA SER A 420 -5.98 -10.68 70.00
C SER A 420 -7.45 -11.05 70.01
N PHE A 421 -8.33 -10.08 70.28
CA PHE A 421 -9.78 -10.29 70.30
C PHE A 421 -10.32 -10.79 68.95
N LEU A 422 -9.93 -10.13 67.85
CA LEU A 422 -10.27 -10.55 66.49
C LEU A 422 -9.66 -11.93 66.15
N GLY A 423 -8.46 -12.23 66.65
CA GLY A 423 -7.82 -13.54 66.54
C GLY A 423 -8.65 -14.65 67.19
N TYR A 424 -9.20 -14.39 68.38
CA TYR A 424 -10.06 -15.34 69.08
C TYR A 424 -11.35 -15.63 68.30
N ILE A 425 -11.99 -14.59 67.74
CA ILE A 425 -13.21 -14.74 66.91
C ILE A 425 -12.95 -15.59 65.67
N ARG A 426 -11.83 -15.38 64.96
CA ARG A 426 -11.51 -16.15 63.74
C ARG A 426 -10.93 -17.55 64.01
N MET A 427 -10.58 -17.86 65.26
CA MET A 427 -9.85 -19.09 65.62
C MET A 427 -10.56 -20.37 65.15
N PRO A 428 -11.90 -20.54 65.27
CA PRO A 428 -12.58 -21.75 64.80
C PRO A 428 -12.37 -22.04 63.31
N PHE A 429 -12.43 -21.00 62.46
CA PHE A 429 -12.22 -21.13 61.01
C PHE A 429 -10.78 -21.50 60.66
N VAL A 430 -9.80 -20.88 61.33
CA VAL A 430 -8.38 -21.19 61.15
C VAL A 430 -8.08 -22.65 61.53
N LEU A 431 -8.65 -23.13 62.63
CA LEU A 431 -8.48 -24.52 63.09
C LEU A 431 -9.13 -25.52 62.12
N SER A 432 -10.32 -25.21 61.60
CA SER A 432 -10.98 -26.03 60.56
C SER A 432 -10.12 -26.13 59.29
N TYR A 433 -9.63 -24.99 58.78
CA TYR A 433 -8.77 -24.95 57.60
C TYR A 433 -7.48 -25.76 57.78
N ILE A 434 -6.81 -25.64 58.94
CA ILE A 434 -5.59 -26.40 59.24
C ILE A 434 -5.87 -27.91 59.26
N TYR A 435 -7.01 -28.32 59.83
CA TYR A 435 -7.43 -29.71 59.86
C TYR A 435 -7.64 -30.28 58.44
N ASP A 436 -8.42 -29.58 57.62
CA ASP A 436 -8.73 -30.03 56.26
C ASP A 436 -7.48 -30.07 55.37
N LYS A 437 -6.64 -29.04 55.45
CA LYS A 437 -5.38 -28.99 54.72
C LYS A 437 -4.44 -30.11 55.14
N HIS A 438 -4.29 -30.38 56.44
CA HIS A 438 -3.46 -31.49 56.92
C HIS A 438 -3.99 -32.84 56.41
N LYS A 439 -5.32 -33.04 56.38
CA LYS A 439 -5.93 -34.26 55.85
C LYS A 439 -5.65 -34.44 54.34
N GLN A 440 -5.70 -33.36 53.57
CA GLN A 440 -5.32 -33.38 52.14
C GLN A 440 -3.84 -33.69 51.94
N GLU A 441 -2.94 -33.05 52.71
CA GLU A 441 -1.49 -33.31 52.68
C GLU A 441 -1.19 -34.81 52.94
N GLN A 442 -1.89 -35.43 53.89
CA GLN A 442 -1.75 -36.86 54.17
C GLN A 442 -2.23 -37.73 52.99
N LYS A 443 -3.36 -37.39 52.35
CA LYS A 443 -3.84 -38.13 51.17
C LYS A 443 -2.85 -38.08 50.01
N ILE A 444 -2.34 -36.90 49.68
CA ILE A 444 -1.34 -36.70 48.61
C ILE A 444 -0.07 -37.49 48.91
N TYR A 445 0.38 -37.50 50.17
CA TYR A 445 1.55 -38.27 50.57
C TYR A 445 1.34 -39.79 50.42
N GLN A 446 0.16 -40.31 50.80
CA GLN A 446 -0.19 -41.71 50.58
C GLN A 446 -0.24 -42.08 49.09
N GLU A 447 -0.78 -41.20 48.24
CA GLU A 447 -0.76 -41.40 46.79
C GLU A 447 0.66 -41.40 46.21
N LYS A 448 1.56 -40.54 46.72
CA LYS A 448 2.97 -40.51 46.32
C LYS A 448 3.69 -41.81 46.70
N ILE A 449 3.51 -42.32 47.92
CA ILE A 449 4.12 -43.60 48.33
C ILE A 449 3.56 -44.79 47.53
N LYS A 450 2.27 -44.75 47.14
CA LYS A 450 1.69 -45.78 46.26
C LYS A 450 2.35 -45.82 44.88
N LYS A 451 2.71 -44.65 44.34
CA LYS A 451 3.38 -44.53 43.04
C LYS A 451 4.87 -44.88 43.11
N ASP A 452 5.52 -44.56 44.22
CA ASP A 452 6.93 -44.84 44.45
C ASP A 452 7.17 -45.21 45.93
N PRO A 453 7.32 -46.52 46.25
CA PRO A 453 7.54 -46.99 47.61
C PRO A 453 8.82 -46.45 48.27
N SER A 454 9.81 -45.99 47.49
CA SER A 454 11.08 -45.45 48.02
C SER A 454 10.90 -44.11 48.76
N LEU A 455 9.81 -43.39 48.47
CA LEU A 455 9.48 -42.10 49.10
C LEU A 455 8.89 -42.25 50.51
N LYS A 456 8.74 -43.48 51.01
CA LYS A 456 8.24 -43.72 52.35
C LYS A 456 9.25 -43.24 53.39
N LEU A 457 8.90 -42.18 54.11
CA LEU A 457 9.71 -41.65 55.20
C LEU A 457 10.01 -42.76 56.24
N PRO A 458 11.26 -42.86 56.72
CA PRO A 458 11.63 -43.78 57.80
C PRO A 458 10.76 -43.61 59.06
N SER A 459 10.79 -44.59 59.96
CA SER A 459 10.10 -44.47 61.25
C SER A 459 10.61 -43.24 62.01
N LEU A 460 9.77 -42.58 62.80
CA LEU A 460 10.18 -41.36 63.51
C LEU A 460 11.40 -41.58 64.43
N GLU A 461 11.52 -42.81 64.95
CA GLU A 461 12.60 -43.27 65.84
C GLU A 461 13.95 -43.42 65.14
N SER A 462 13.95 -43.64 63.83
CA SER A 462 15.20 -43.81 63.05
C SER A 462 15.95 -42.51 62.79
N TYR A 463 15.39 -41.36 63.18
CA TYR A 463 16.01 -40.05 62.98
C TYR A 463 17.01 -39.76 64.11
N PRO A 464 18.22 -39.24 63.81
CA PRO A 464 19.25 -38.99 64.81
C PRO A 464 18.81 -38.05 65.94
N ASP A 465 17.98 -37.05 65.64
CA ASP A 465 17.46 -36.07 66.58
C ASP A 465 16.21 -36.53 67.34
N TYR A 466 15.76 -37.78 67.16
CA TYR A 466 14.49 -38.27 67.72
C TYR A 466 14.36 -38.07 69.23
N LYS A 467 15.41 -38.40 70.00
CA LYS A 467 15.41 -38.27 71.47
C LYS A 467 15.20 -36.82 71.91
N GLU A 468 15.79 -35.87 71.19
CA GLU A 468 15.62 -34.44 71.47
C GLU A 468 14.25 -33.94 71.00
N ALA A 469 13.82 -34.38 69.82
CA ALA A 469 12.54 -34.04 69.22
C ALA A 469 11.33 -34.49 70.06
N LEU A 470 11.46 -35.54 70.89
CA LEU A 470 10.42 -35.93 71.85
C LEU A 470 10.04 -34.79 72.81
N LYS A 471 10.97 -33.87 73.13
CA LYS A 471 10.65 -32.68 73.94
C LYS A 471 9.59 -31.79 73.29
N GLU A 472 9.48 -31.78 71.96
CA GLU A 472 8.42 -31.05 71.25
C GLU A 472 7.03 -31.64 71.52
N LYS A 473 6.90 -32.95 71.78
CA LYS A 473 5.60 -33.53 72.19
C LYS A 473 5.20 -33.15 73.61
N GLU A 474 6.20 -32.83 74.43
CA GLU A 474 6.01 -32.40 75.81
C GLU A 474 5.76 -30.89 75.96
N CYS A 475 5.98 -30.11 74.90
CA CYS A 475 5.77 -28.68 74.91
C CYS A 475 4.29 -28.31 75.02
N PHE A 476 4.04 -27.08 75.50
CA PHE A 476 2.68 -26.56 75.64
C PHE A 476 1.90 -26.58 74.34
N THR A 477 2.53 -26.13 73.25
CA THR A 477 1.95 -26.06 71.91
C THR A 477 1.38 -27.42 71.49
N TYR A 478 2.17 -28.49 71.58
CA TYR A 478 1.73 -29.81 71.20
C TYR A 478 0.61 -30.34 72.10
N LYS A 479 0.76 -30.20 73.42
CA LYS A 479 -0.24 -30.63 74.40
C LYS A 479 -1.58 -29.90 74.25
N LEU A 480 -1.54 -28.61 73.95
CA LEU A 480 -2.72 -27.79 73.71
C LEU A 480 -3.52 -28.28 72.50
N GLY A 481 -2.86 -28.48 71.35
CA GLY A 481 -3.56 -28.99 70.18
C GLY A 481 -3.98 -30.46 70.33
N LYS A 482 -3.25 -31.27 71.09
CA LYS A 482 -3.69 -32.63 71.46
C LYS A 482 -4.96 -32.61 72.32
N ALA A 483 -5.05 -31.70 73.29
CA ALA A 483 -6.24 -31.52 74.12
C ALA A 483 -7.43 -31.07 73.26
N LEU A 484 -7.22 -30.15 72.29
CA LEU A 484 -8.27 -29.75 71.35
C LEU A 484 -8.79 -30.93 70.52
N ILE A 485 -7.89 -31.75 69.96
CA ILE A 485 -8.28 -32.94 69.20
C ILE A 485 -9.11 -33.90 70.07
N GLN A 486 -8.70 -34.10 71.33
CA GLN A 486 -9.43 -34.95 72.26
C GLN A 486 -10.81 -34.38 72.59
N ALA A 487 -10.91 -33.08 72.82
CA ALA A 487 -12.17 -32.39 73.08
C ALA A 487 -13.15 -32.52 71.90
N ASN A 488 -12.65 -32.41 70.67
CA ASN A 488 -13.46 -32.59 69.48
C ASN A 488 -13.96 -34.04 69.32
N LYS A 489 -13.18 -35.04 69.75
CA LYS A 489 -13.64 -36.45 69.74
C LYS A 489 -14.73 -36.73 70.77
N THR A 490 -14.75 -36.03 71.90
CA THR A 490 -15.70 -36.23 73.00
C THR A 490 -16.69 -35.07 73.14
N TRP A 491 -16.95 -34.35 72.04
CA TRP A 491 -17.73 -33.11 72.06
C TRP A 491 -19.13 -33.29 72.66
N TYR A 492 -19.80 -34.41 72.36
CA TYR A 492 -21.13 -34.80 72.87
C TYR A 492 -21.15 -35.14 74.37
N GLY A 493 -20.00 -35.39 74.98
CA GLY A 493 -19.83 -35.67 76.42
C GLY A 493 -19.22 -34.51 77.20
N GLY A 494 -19.40 -33.27 76.73
CA GLY A 494 -18.84 -32.07 77.35
C GLY A 494 -17.34 -31.89 77.11
N GLY A 495 -16.77 -32.48 76.05
CA GLY A 495 -15.34 -32.46 75.75
C GLY A 495 -14.71 -31.06 75.71
N TYR A 496 -15.44 -30.06 75.19
CA TYR A 496 -15.00 -28.67 75.16
C TYR A 496 -15.04 -27.97 76.53
N ILE A 497 -15.95 -28.38 77.42
CA ILE A 497 -15.94 -27.91 78.83
C ILE A 497 -14.69 -28.46 79.53
N LYS A 498 -14.38 -29.75 79.33
CA LYS A 498 -13.15 -30.37 79.83
C LYS A 498 -11.90 -29.71 79.26
N LEU A 499 -11.93 -29.28 78.00
CA LEU A 499 -10.82 -28.55 77.37
C LEU A 499 -10.46 -27.27 78.13
N LEU A 500 -11.44 -26.51 78.61
CA LEU A 500 -11.17 -25.29 79.39
C LEU A 500 -10.43 -25.59 80.70
N PHE A 501 -10.79 -26.69 81.38
CA PHE A 501 -10.08 -27.14 82.57
C PHE A 501 -8.66 -27.63 82.25
N GLU A 502 -8.49 -28.37 81.16
CA GLU A 502 -7.17 -28.83 80.71
C GLU A 502 -6.27 -27.67 80.28
N ILE A 503 -6.79 -26.65 79.60
CA ILE A 503 -6.03 -25.44 79.27
C ILE A 503 -5.55 -24.73 80.54
N ARG A 504 -6.43 -24.57 81.55
CA ARG A 504 -6.06 -23.99 82.85
C ARG A 504 -4.98 -24.81 83.55
N LYS A 505 -5.09 -26.15 83.53
CA LYS A 505 -4.11 -27.07 84.10
C LYS A 505 -2.76 -26.96 83.40
N LEU A 506 -2.74 -26.99 82.07
CA LEU A 506 -1.53 -26.87 81.26
C LEU A 506 -0.84 -25.52 81.48
N LYS A 507 -1.61 -24.43 81.65
CA LYS A 507 -1.08 -23.10 81.97
C LYS A 507 -0.40 -23.06 83.35
N ARG A 508 -1.04 -23.61 84.38
CA ARG A 508 -0.47 -23.70 85.75
C ARG A 508 0.81 -24.54 85.81
N VAL A 509 0.93 -25.58 84.99
CA VAL A 509 2.13 -26.42 84.91
C VAL A 509 3.32 -25.67 84.31
N ILE A 510 3.07 -24.65 83.48
CA ILE A 510 4.11 -23.78 82.91
C ILE A 510 4.47 -22.66 83.88
N GLU A 511 3.48 -22.09 84.59
CA GLU A 511 3.72 -21.05 85.59
C GLU A 511 4.45 -21.56 86.85
N ARG A 512 4.55 -22.89 87.05
CA ARG A 512 5.26 -23.55 88.17
C ARG A 512 6.61 -24.18 87.78
N LYS A 513 6.99 -24.13 86.50
CA LYS A 513 8.29 -24.55 85.98
C LYS A 513 9.11 -23.32 85.67
#